data_AF-A0A1T4LEJ5-F1
#
_entry.id   AF-A0A1T4LEJ5-F1
#
_cell.length_a   1.000
_cell.length_b   1.000
_cell.length_c   1.000
_cell.angle_alpha   90.00
_cell.angle_beta   90.00
_cell.angle_gamma   90.00
#
_symmetry.space_group_name_H-M   'P 1'
#
loop_
_entity.id
_entity.type
_entity.pdbx_description
1 polymer ?
#
loop_
_entity_poly.entity_id
_entity_poly.type
_entity_poly.pdbx_seq_one_letter_code
_entity_poly.pdbx_strand_id
1 'polypeptide(L)'
;MVKGVIFFKEGEIPFVIDDYRMELFTDNSLLKDFSKEYNFKTNYILQGQCFCNGFQGQKSTFLVEQSMGSTCYLRCYIINMLTHEDGYDAIGIQSPFLDDIFRYKYKYLDMVRAGSNLAVEPKDVYTVPFSMSDRQYEVKFRIGHDNRLGLLEDFNRKGELLLSLQTNDIQECYDISVVFYRFAMFMMSHADVPLKLITLYKRGLKAGWFYCPLISDKASSCQDGFFHELDVMKYVPKILNNIALDSGNKITQSVPLGHLGNVDSMFSPQRFVEQVMAFEYLFDKLDHIKAQNSKFTLKDELMYMFNQFPQLLSNHKMSSEKVSEQIKEIRRTIAHGYAYYYDFKSDPNTQYLIILLDKLIRNMSLLCIGFAKDEIEQCPLY
;
A
#
# COMPACT_ATOMS: atom_id res chain seq x y z
N MET A 1 0.43 22.37 -6.67
CA MET A 1 0.34 22.65 -8.11
C MET A 1 1.75 22.73 -8.71
N VAL A 2 2.09 21.84 -9.64
CA VAL A 2 3.40 21.78 -10.33
C VAL A 2 3.24 22.36 -11.73
N LYS A 3 4.25 23.07 -12.24
CA LYS A 3 4.22 23.69 -13.57
C LYS A 3 5.45 23.28 -14.37
N GLY A 4 5.32 23.25 -15.68
CA GLY A 4 6.39 22.78 -16.54
C GLY A 4 6.09 22.86 -18.02
N VAL A 5 6.95 22.21 -18.79
CA VAL A 5 6.77 21.95 -20.22
C VAL A 5 6.99 20.47 -20.50
N ILE A 6 6.20 19.87 -21.38
CA ILE A 6 6.52 18.56 -21.97
C ILE A 6 7.16 18.76 -23.34
N PHE A 7 8.09 17.87 -23.69
CA PHE A 7 8.69 17.83 -25.01
C PHE A 7 7.84 16.96 -25.94
N PHE A 8 7.36 17.54 -27.04
CA PHE A 8 6.59 16.81 -28.04
C PHE A 8 6.98 17.26 -29.45
N LYS A 9 7.42 16.31 -30.28
CA LYS A 9 8.07 16.59 -31.57
C LYS A 9 9.26 17.55 -31.34
N GLU A 10 9.33 18.63 -32.10
CA GLU A 10 10.35 19.69 -31.97
C GLU A 10 9.88 20.85 -31.08
N GLY A 11 8.73 20.72 -30.40
CA GLY A 11 8.11 21.77 -29.63
C GLY A 11 7.96 21.46 -28.14
N GLU A 12 7.62 22.50 -27.40
CA GLU A 12 7.33 22.46 -25.97
C GLU A 12 5.85 22.79 -25.74
N ILE A 13 5.18 21.99 -24.90
CA ILE A 13 3.80 22.23 -24.49
C ILE A 13 3.79 22.53 -22.99
N PRO A 14 3.50 23.78 -22.58
CA PRO A 14 3.28 24.16 -21.20
C PRO A 14 2.21 23.32 -20.51
N PHE A 15 2.40 23.06 -19.21
CA PHE A 15 1.43 22.34 -18.40
C PHE A 15 1.30 22.87 -16.98
N VAL A 16 0.18 22.50 -16.37
CA VAL A 16 -0.05 22.59 -14.92
C VAL A 16 -0.54 21.23 -14.42
N ILE A 17 0.03 20.75 -13.32
CA ILE A 17 -0.41 19.54 -12.62
C ILE A 17 -1.10 19.93 -11.32
N ASP A 18 -2.34 19.45 -11.17
CA ASP A 18 -3.08 19.44 -9.93
C ASP A 18 -3.77 18.08 -9.73
N ASP A 19 -3.66 17.50 -8.54
CA ASP A 19 -4.20 16.17 -8.21
C ASP A 19 -3.92 15.09 -9.30
N TYR A 20 -2.66 15.01 -9.75
CA TYR A 20 -2.20 14.11 -10.82
C TYR A 20 -2.93 14.26 -12.17
N ARG A 21 -3.65 15.37 -12.37
CA ARG A 21 -4.19 15.79 -13.67
C ARG A 21 -3.27 16.85 -14.25
N MET A 22 -2.65 16.52 -15.38
CA MET A 22 -1.78 17.42 -16.12
C MET A 22 -2.57 18.07 -17.24
N GLU A 23 -2.89 19.34 -17.09
CA GLU A 23 -3.53 20.15 -18.13
C GLU A 23 -2.47 20.77 -19.03
N LEU A 24 -2.61 20.58 -20.34
CA LEU A 24 -1.70 21.06 -21.38
C LEU A 24 -2.27 22.32 -22.05
N PHE A 25 -1.40 23.30 -22.29
CA PHE A 25 -1.78 24.59 -22.87
C PHE A 25 -0.79 25.02 -23.96
N THR A 26 -1.29 25.37 -25.14
CA THR A 26 -0.53 26.12 -26.16
C THR A 26 -1.50 26.69 -27.20
N ASP A 27 -1.18 27.86 -27.74
CA ASP A 27 -1.97 28.51 -28.80
C ASP A 27 -1.66 27.95 -30.20
N ASN A 28 -0.67 27.06 -30.31
CA ASN A 28 -0.20 26.51 -31.58
C ASN A 28 -0.88 25.17 -31.94
N SER A 29 -0.76 24.74 -33.21
CA SER A 29 -1.28 23.46 -33.70
C SER A 29 -0.71 22.21 -32.99
N LEU A 30 0.34 22.39 -32.20
CA LEU A 30 1.07 21.33 -31.49
C LEU A 30 0.18 20.54 -30.52
N LEU A 31 -0.73 21.20 -29.79
CA LEU A 31 -1.68 20.52 -28.90
C LEU A 31 -2.68 19.65 -29.68
N LYS A 32 -3.12 20.13 -30.83
CA LYS A 32 -4.05 19.40 -31.72
C LYS A 32 -3.41 18.11 -32.21
N ASP A 33 -2.13 18.17 -32.56
CA ASP A 33 -1.35 17.01 -32.95
C ASP A 33 -1.13 16.04 -31.79
N PHE A 34 -0.81 16.56 -30.61
CA PHE A 34 -0.65 15.77 -29.40
C PHE A 34 -1.94 14.99 -29.08
N SER A 35 -3.10 15.67 -29.06
CA SER A 35 -4.39 15.04 -28.77
C SER A 35 -4.75 13.95 -29.79
N LYS A 36 -4.44 14.16 -31.08
CA LYS A 36 -4.66 13.13 -32.11
C LYS A 36 -3.82 11.89 -31.87
N GLU A 37 -2.59 12.05 -31.40
CA GLU A 37 -1.67 10.94 -31.21
C GLU A 37 -1.93 10.18 -29.90
N TYR A 38 -2.21 10.89 -28.80
CA TYR A 38 -2.18 10.31 -27.46
C TYR A 38 -3.55 10.01 -26.83
N ASN A 39 -4.66 10.60 -27.29
CA ASN A 39 -5.98 10.35 -26.67
C ASN A 39 -6.48 8.91 -26.79
N PHE A 40 -5.89 8.10 -27.67
CA PHE A 40 -6.21 6.67 -27.83
C PHE A 40 -5.14 5.75 -27.26
N LYS A 41 -4.06 6.31 -26.71
CA LYS A 41 -2.98 5.55 -26.09
C LYS A 41 -3.24 5.45 -24.59
N THR A 42 -2.82 4.33 -24.02
CA THR A 42 -2.79 4.14 -22.56
C THR A 42 -1.39 3.76 -22.14
N ASN A 43 -1.02 4.08 -20.89
CA ASN A 43 0.26 3.73 -20.27
C ASN A 43 1.47 4.13 -21.12
N TYR A 44 1.64 5.43 -21.35
CA TYR A 44 2.78 5.95 -22.11
C TYR A 44 3.57 6.96 -21.29
N ILE A 45 4.83 7.15 -21.67
CA ILE A 45 5.77 8.02 -20.96
C ILE A 45 5.91 9.33 -21.71
N LEU A 46 5.85 10.44 -20.98
CA LEU A 46 6.23 11.76 -21.47
C LEU A 46 7.51 12.23 -20.78
N GLN A 47 8.30 13.00 -21.52
CA GLN A 47 9.51 13.66 -21.02
C GLN A 47 9.29 15.17 -21.03
N GLY A 48 9.86 15.86 -20.06
CA GLY A 48 9.68 17.30 -19.94
C GLY A 48 10.57 17.93 -18.89
N GLN A 49 10.19 19.13 -18.48
CA GLN A 49 10.82 19.86 -17.40
C GLN A 49 9.78 20.43 -16.43
N CYS A 50 10.05 20.33 -15.13
CA CYS A 50 9.28 20.99 -14.08
C CYS A 50 10.02 22.22 -13.56
N PHE A 51 9.25 23.26 -13.22
CA PHE A 51 9.75 24.50 -12.60
C PHE A 51 9.21 24.59 -11.17
N CYS A 52 9.83 23.87 -10.24
CA CYS A 52 9.36 23.79 -8.85
C CYS A 52 9.93 24.89 -7.95
N ASN A 53 11.19 25.30 -8.14
CA ASN A 53 11.93 26.19 -7.23
C ASN A 53 12.59 27.42 -7.89
N GLY A 54 12.24 27.79 -9.13
CA GLY A 54 12.81 28.98 -9.79
C GLY A 54 13.08 28.82 -11.29
N PHE A 55 14.08 29.54 -11.79
CA PHE A 55 14.35 29.79 -13.22
C PHE A 55 14.86 28.58 -14.03
N GLN A 56 15.38 27.53 -13.39
CA GLN A 56 15.99 26.39 -14.09
C GLN A 56 15.04 25.19 -14.10
N GLY A 57 14.73 24.69 -15.30
CA GLY A 57 13.89 23.51 -15.50
C GLY A 57 14.59 22.24 -15.03
N GLN A 58 13.90 21.47 -14.19
CA GLN A 58 14.34 20.16 -13.74
C GLN A 58 13.82 19.09 -14.69
N LYS A 59 14.68 18.19 -15.16
CA LYS A 59 14.27 17.09 -16.04
C LYS A 59 13.23 16.22 -15.33
N SER A 60 12.12 15.95 -16.01
CA SER A 60 10.99 15.25 -15.44
C SER A 60 10.46 14.18 -16.39
N THR A 61 10.04 13.05 -15.82
CA THR A 61 9.44 11.93 -16.53
C THR A 61 8.02 11.73 -15.99
N PHE A 62 7.04 11.58 -16.87
CA PHE A 62 5.63 11.42 -16.48
C PHE A 62 5.10 10.09 -17.03
N LEU A 63 4.49 9.28 -16.16
CA LEU A 63 3.77 8.07 -16.57
C LEU A 63 2.28 8.42 -16.69
N VAL A 64 1.78 8.43 -17.92
CA VAL A 64 0.40 8.79 -18.24
C VAL A 64 -0.43 7.53 -18.37
N GLU A 65 -1.52 7.45 -17.60
CA GLU A 65 -2.50 6.37 -17.74
C GLU A 65 -3.27 6.50 -19.05
N GLN A 66 -3.83 7.69 -19.28
CA GLN A 66 -4.61 8.03 -20.47
C GLN A 66 -4.67 9.55 -20.63
N SER A 67 -5.09 10.00 -21.81
CA SER A 67 -5.38 11.40 -22.07
C SER A 67 -6.76 11.61 -22.66
N MET A 68 -7.37 12.74 -22.31
CA MET A 68 -8.63 13.18 -22.86
C MET A 68 -8.55 14.67 -23.20
N GLY A 69 -8.63 14.98 -24.49
CA GLY A 69 -8.48 16.35 -24.97
C GLY A 69 -7.06 16.88 -24.71
N SER A 70 -6.96 17.89 -23.86
CA SER A 70 -5.71 18.52 -23.42
C SER A 70 -5.30 18.09 -22.01
N THR A 71 -5.99 17.14 -21.40
CA THR A 71 -5.70 16.68 -20.03
C THR A 71 -5.10 15.28 -20.07
N CYS A 72 -3.92 15.13 -19.48
CA CYS A 72 -3.29 13.83 -19.23
C CYS A 72 -3.52 13.42 -17.78
N TYR A 73 -4.03 12.20 -17.56
CA TYR A 73 -4.20 11.62 -16.24
C TYR A 73 -2.94 10.84 -15.88
N LEU A 74 -2.21 11.32 -14.88
CA LEU A 74 -0.92 10.76 -14.49
C LEU A 74 -1.09 9.65 -13.45
N ARG A 75 -0.36 8.55 -13.59
CA ARG A 75 -0.17 7.58 -12.52
C ARG A 75 0.89 8.02 -11.53
N CYS A 76 1.98 8.57 -12.07
CA CYS A 76 3.09 9.09 -11.30
C CYS A 76 3.96 9.98 -12.18
N TYR A 77 4.86 10.70 -11.55
CA TYR A 77 5.90 11.46 -12.22
C TYR A 77 7.16 11.56 -11.37
N ILE A 78 8.29 11.77 -12.03
CA ILE A 78 9.60 11.94 -11.43
C ILE A 78 10.07 13.36 -11.72
N ILE A 79 10.63 14.01 -10.70
CA ILE A 79 11.35 15.28 -10.84
C ILE A 79 12.79 15.03 -10.41
N ASN A 80 13.73 15.14 -11.35
CA ASN A 80 15.14 14.95 -11.05
C ASN A 80 15.72 16.18 -10.34
N MET A 81 16.70 15.95 -9.47
CA MET A 81 17.52 17.02 -8.93
C MET A 81 18.40 17.64 -10.02
N LEU A 82 18.84 18.86 -9.78
CA LEU A 82 19.86 19.53 -10.61
C LEU A 82 21.24 18.95 -10.24
N THR A 83 21.48 17.67 -10.53
CA THR A 83 22.74 16.97 -10.24
C THR A 83 23.48 16.59 -11.53
N HIS A 84 24.79 16.34 -11.42
CA HIS A 84 25.66 16.03 -12.57
C HIS A 84 25.43 14.64 -13.18
N GLU A 85 24.86 13.69 -12.44
CA GLU A 85 24.56 12.35 -12.95
C GLU A 85 23.08 12.20 -13.29
N ASP A 86 22.80 11.83 -14.55
CA ASP A 86 21.45 11.55 -15.03
C ASP A 86 21.00 10.14 -14.58
N GLY A 87 19.73 10.05 -14.18
CA GLY A 87 19.04 8.79 -13.87
C GLY A 87 19.17 8.34 -12.41
N TYR A 88 18.71 7.12 -12.15
CA TYR A 88 18.62 6.53 -10.82
C TYR A 88 18.86 5.01 -10.91
N ASP A 89 19.29 4.40 -9.80
CA ASP A 89 19.52 2.95 -9.66
C ASP A 89 18.92 2.37 -8.37
N ALA A 90 18.33 3.19 -7.52
CA ALA A 90 17.64 2.75 -6.31
C ALA A 90 16.45 3.67 -5.96
N ILE A 91 15.49 3.09 -5.23
CA ILE A 91 14.31 3.76 -4.70
C ILE A 91 14.30 3.65 -3.17
N GLY A 92 13.99 4.77 -2.50
CA GLY A 92 13.78 4.84 -1.07
C GLY A 92 12.35 5.24 -0.74
N ILE A 93 11.70 4.49 0.14
CA ILE A 93 10.31 4.70 0.55
C ILE A 93 10.27 5.00 2.05
N GLN A 94 9.66 6.12 2.41
CA GLN A 94 9.40 6.50 3.79
C GLN A 94 7.90 6.42 4.07
N SER A 95 7.53 5.76 5.16
CA SER A 95 6.15 5.68 5.60
C SER A 95 6.07 5.41 7.10
N PRO A 96 5.27 6.18 7.86
CA PRO A 96 5.08 5.92 9.28
C PRO A 96 4.39 4.57 9.55
N PHE A 97 3.59 4.06 8.62
CA PHE A 97 2.99 2.73 8.72
C PHE A 97 4.03 1.62 8.58
N LEU A 98 4.95 1.79 7.62
CA LEU A 98 6.08 0.86 7.46
C LEU A 98 7.04 0.95 8.64
N ASP A 99 7.26 2.13 9.21
CA ASP A 99 8.05 2.30 10.43
C ASP A 99 7.49 1.47 11.60
N ASP A 100 6.17 1.45 11.77
CA ASP A 100 5.49 0.66 12.80
C ASP A 100 5.69 -0.84 12.56
N ILE A 101 5.44 -1.30 11.32
CA ILE A 101 5.59 -2.72 10.92
C ILE A 101 7.03 -3.21 11.09
N PHE A 102 8.02 -2.41 10.68
CA PHE A 102 9.44 -2.71 10.82
C PHE A 102 10.02 -2.34 12.19
N ARG A 103 9.15 -2.05 13.17
CA ARG A 103 9.51 -1.88 14.59
C ARG A 103 10.54 -0.76 14.82
N TYR A 104 10.45 0.33 14.06
CA TYR A 104 11.39 1.46 14.09
C TYR A 104 11.71 1.91 15.51
N LYS A 105 10.70 2.23 16.33
CA LYS A 105 10.90 2.77 17.69
C LYS A 105 11.66 1.82 18.59
N TYR A 106 11.35 0.51 18.54
CA TYR A 106 12.04 -0.50 19.35
C TYR A 106 13.49 -0.67 18.90
N LYS A 107 13.71 -0.80 17.59
CA LYS A 107 15.04 -0.99 17.03
C LYS A 107 15.93 0.24 17.20
N TYR A 108 15.37 1.43 17.06
CA TYR A 108 16.07 2.68 17.35
C TYR A 108 16.56 2.71 18.80
N LEU A 109 15.67 2.44 19.77
CA LEU A 109 16.03 2.43 21.20
C LEU A 109 17.10 1.38 21.53
N ASP A 110 16.96 0.16 20.99
CA ASP A 110 17.94 -0.91 21.20
C ASP A 110 19.33 -0.52 20.66
N MET A 111 19.38 0.07 19.46
CA MET A 111 20.63 0.49 18.83
C MET A 111 21.31 1.65 19.58
N VAL A 112 20.53 2.64 20.03
CA VAL A 112 21.06 3.76 20.83
C VAL A 112 21.59 3.24 22.17
N ARG A 113 20.87 2.33 22.84
CA ARG A 113 21.34 1.67 24.08
C ARG A 113 22.61 0.85 23.87
N ALA A 114 22.78 0.25 22.69
CA ALA A 114 24.01 -0.45 22.30
C ALA A 114 25.16 0.50 21.88
N GLY A 115 24.98 1.82 21.97
CA GLY A 115 26.00 2.83 21.66
C GLY A 115 26.11 3.21 20.19
N SER A 116 25.13 2.87 19.35
CA SER A 116 25.12 3.27 17.94
C SER A 116 24.78 4.75 17.79
N ASN A 117 25.64 5.51 17.10
CA ASN A 117 25.35 6.91 16.76
C ASN A 117 24.60 7.01 15.43
N LEU A 118 23.28 6.87 15.50
CA LEU A 118 22.36 6.94 14.35
C LEU A 118 22.22 8.36 13.77
N ALA A 119 22.84 9.38 14.39
CA ALA A 119 22.92 10.72 13.84
C ALA A 119 24.14 10.89 12.91
N VAL A 120 25.01 9.89 12.80
CA VAL A 120 26.24 9.97 11.98
C VAL A 120 26.22 9.02 10.80
N GLU A 121 25.80 7.78 11.05
CA GLU A 121 25.79 6.73 10.05
C GLU A 121 24.49 5.95 10.15
N PRO A 122 23.79 5.75 9.01
CA PRO A 122 22.57 4.97 9.02
C PRO A 122 22.89 3.48 9.07
N LYS A 123 22.00 2.68 9.67
CA LYS A 123 22.16 1.23 9.79
C LYS A 123 21.01 0.49 9.12
N ASP A 124 21.37 -0.54 8.36
CA ASP A 124 20.41 -1.49 7.81
C ASP A 124 20.02 -2.49 8.91
N VAL A 125 18.74 -2.47 9.31
CA VAL A 125 18.21 -3.26 10.43
C VAL A 125 17.67 -4.59 9.94
N TYR A 126 17.01 -4.57 8.79
CA TYR A 126 16.43 -5.73 8.13
C TYR A 126 16.79 -5.73 6.66
N THR A 127 16.96 -6.94 6.14
CA THR A 127 17.21 -7.20 4.72
C THR A 127 16.22 -8.28 4.30
N VAL A 128 15.13 -7.90 3.67
CA VAL A 128 14.00 -8.78 3.36
C VAL A 128 14.00 -9.13 1.87
N PRO A 129 14.14 -10.42 1.51
CA PRO A 129 14.01 -10.85 0.13
C PRO A 129 12.54 -11.01 -0.26
N PHE A 130 12.20 -10.64 -1.49
CA PHE A 130 10.90 -10.95 -2.10
C PHE A 130 11.00 -10.98 -3.63
N SER A 131 10.01 -11.59 -4.27
CA SER A 131 9.94 -11.73 -5.73
C SER A 131 8.83 -10.85 -6.28
N MET A 132 9.08 -10.15 -7.38
CA MET A 132 8.07 -9.37 -8.10
C MET A 132 8.37 -9.45 -9.60
N SER A 133 7.36 -9.74 -10.43
CA SER A 133 7.52 -9.80 -11.90
C SER A 133 8.69 -10.68 -12.35
N ASP A 134 8.78 -11.91 -11.81
CA ASP A 134 9.84 -12.90 -12.05
C ASP A 134 11.27 -12.46 -11.69
N ARG A 135 11.40 -11.40 -10.89
CA ARG A 135 12.68 -10.84 -10.44
C ARG A 135 12.80 -10.93 -8.92
N GLN A 136 14.02 -11.17 -8.44
CA GLN A 136 14.35 -11.17 -7.02
C GLN A 136 14.76 -9.78 -6.57
N TYR A 137 14.08 -9.24 -5.56
CA TYR A 137 14.39 -7.99 -4.91
C TYR A 137 14.83 -8.22 -3.47
N GLU A 138 15.64 -7.29 -2.98
CA GLU A 138 16.03 -7.22 -1.59
C GLU A 138 15.69 -5.82 -1.09
N VAL A 139 14.81 -5.73 -0.08
CA VAL A 139 14.51 -4.47 0.58
C VAL A 139 15.27 -4.36 1.89
N LYS A 140 15.97 -3.24 2.04
CA LYS A 140 16.70 -2.90 3.26
C LYS A 140 15.91 -1.89 4.06
N PHE A 141 15.56 -2.20 5.30
CA PHE A 141 15.00 -1.22 6.22
C PHE A 141 16.14 -0.51 6.95
N ARG A 142 16.35 0.76 6.62
CA ARG A 142 17.43 1.59 7.12
C ARG A 142 16.93 2.59 8.15
N ILE A 143 17.63 2.66 9.28
CA ILE A 143 17.38 3.62 10.36
C ILE A 143 18.57 4.56 10.50
N GLY A 144 18.29 5.84 10.74
CA GLY A 144 19.29 6.84 11.05
C GLY A 144 19.59 7.78 9.90
N HIS A 145 20.49 8.70 10.18
CA HIS A 145 20.85 9.81 9.31
C HIS A 145 22.08 9.50 8.47
N ASP A 146 22.06 9.97 7.22
CA ASP A 146 23.21 9.93 6.33
C ASP A 146 23.88 11.29 6.28
N ASN A 147 24.93 11.45 7.09
CA ASN A 147 25.71 12.68 7.17
C ASN A 147 26.26 13.17 5.84
N ARG A 148 26.40 12.31 4.83
CA ARG A 148 26.85 12.71 3.48
C ARG A 148 25.82 13.62 2.81
N LEU A 149 24.56 13.55 3.21
CA LEU A 149 23.48 14.38 2.70
C LEU A 149 23.46 15.78 3.38
N GLY A 150 24.00 15.90 4.60
CA GLY A 150 24.07 17.17 5.33
C GLY A 150 22.71 17.89 5.41
N LEU A 151 22.64 19.14 4.96
CA LEU A 151 21.40 19.96 4.95
C LEU A 151 20.29 19.41 4.04
N LEU A 152 20.60 18.47 3.13
CA LEU A 152 19.60 17.82 2.27
C LEU A 152 18.89 16.67 2.97
N GLU A 153 19.24 16.37 4.21
CA GLU A 153 18.60 15.35 5.01
C GLU A 153 17.24 15.82 5.55
N ASP A 154 16.25 14.91 5.52
CA ASP A 154 15.00 15.14 6.24
C ASP A 154 15.23 14.83 7.71
N PHE A 155 15.30 15.85 8.57
CA PHE A 155 15.44 15.67 10.01
C PHE A 155 14.22 14.99 10.66
N ASN A 156 13.08 14.94 9.98
CA ASN A 156 11.90 14.17 10.38
C ASN A 156 11.89 12.75 9.80
N ARG A 157 13.00 12.29 9.23
CA ARG A 157 13.17 10.93 8.72
C ARG A 157 13.31 9.95 9.88
N LYS A 158 12.41 8.97 9.93
CA LYS A 158 12.47 7.84 10.87
C LYS A 158 13.20 6.68 10.20
N GLY A 159 12.47 5.77 9.55
CA GLY A 159 13.00 4.69 8.73
C GLY A 159 12.86 4.98 7.23
N GLU A 160 13.64 4.25 6.42
CA GLU A 160 13.49 4.21 4.96
C GLU A 160 13.69 2.79 4.46
N LEU A 161 12.77 2.33 3.61
CA LEU A 161 12.95 1.10 2.84
C LEU A 161 13.73 1.43 1.57
N LEU A 162 14.88 0.79 1.37
CA LEU A 162 15.76 0.97 0.22
C LEU A 162 15.80 -0.28 -0.64
N LEU A 163 15.63 -0.10 -1.95
CA LEU A 163 15.69 -1.17 -2.94
C LEU A 163 16.51 -0.73 -4.15
N SER A 164 17.33 -1.64 -4.67
CA SER A 164 17.96 -1.47 -5.98
C SER A 164 16.96 -1.75 -7.09
N LEU A 165 16.96 -0.91 -8.11
CA LEU A 165 16.13 -1.05 -9.31
C LEU A 165 16.86 -1.91 -10.34
N GLN A 166 16.10 -2.67 -11.12
CA GLN A 166 16.63 -3.59 -12.13
C GLN A 166 16.48 -3.06 -13.55
N THR A 167 15.41 -2.30 -13.82
CA THR A 167 15.17 -1.65 -15.12
C THR A 167 15.41 -0.16 -15.12
N ASN A 168 15.37 0.48 -13.95
CA ASN A 168 15.42 1.95 -13.80
C ASN A 168 14.30 2.65 -14.58
N ASP A 169 13.16 1.97 -14.73
CA ASP A 169 11.97 2.50 -15.40
C ASP A 169 10.99 3.08 -14.37
N ILE A 170 10.24 4.10 -14.78
CA ILE A 170 9.22 4.73 -13.94
C ILE A 170 8.11 3.74 -13.57
N GLN A 171 7.81 2.78 -14.46
CA GLN A 171 6.83 1.72 -14.19
C GLN A 171 7.28 0.82 -13.03
N GLU A 172 8.56 0.41 -13.01
CA GLU A 172 9.12 -0.39 -11.91
C GLU A 172 9.01 0.36 -10.57
N CYS A 173 9.29 1.67 -10.57
CA CYS A 173 9.15 2.51 -9.37
C CYS A 173 7.69 2.56 -8.88
N TYR A 174 6.73 2.69 -9.80
CA TYR A 174 5.30 2.69 -9.47
C TYR A 174 4.84 1.34 -8.93
N ASP A 175 5.24 0.25 -9.56
CA ASP A 175 4.91 -1.12 -9.15
C ASP A 175 5.42 -1.42 -7.74
N ILE A 176 6.68 -1.05 -7.43
CA ILE A 176 7.25 -1.16 -6.08
C ILE A 176 6.43 -0.34 -5.07
N SER A 177 6.04 0.88 -5.45
CA SER A 177 5.25 1.76 -4.58
C SER A 177 3.88 1.15 -4.26
N VAL A 178 3.22 0.54 -5.25
CA VAL A 178 1.94 -0.16 -5.09
C VAL A 178 2.09 -1.37 -4.17
N VAL A 179 3.15 -2.18 -4.34
CA VAL A 179 3.41 -3.35 -3.49
C VAL A 179 3.58 -2.94 -2.04
N PHE A 180 4.40 -1.93 -1.73
CA PHE A 180 4.61 -1.50 -0.35
C PHE A 180 3.40 -0.80 0.26
N TYR A 181 2.64 -0.04 -0.53
CA TYR A 181 1.36 0.52 -0.09
C TYR A 181 0.37 -0.59 0.29
N ARG A 182 0.17 -1.59 -0.58
CA ARG A 182 -0.71 -2.74 -0.30
C ARG A 182 -0.21 -3.60 0.85
N PHE A 183 1.10 -3.76 0.98
CA PHE A 183 1.69 -4.43 2.13
C PHE A 183 1.38 -3.71 3.43
N ALA A 184 1.52 -2.38 3.47
CA ALA A 184 1.11 -1.59 4.62
C ALA A 184 -0.40 -1.74 4.87
N MET A 185 -1.25 -1.69 3.83
CA MET A 185 -2.69 -1.89 3.98
C MET A 185 -3.01 -3.23 4.61
N PHE A 186 -2.30 -4.28 4.18
CA PHE A 186 -2.48 -5.62 4.70
C PHE A 186 -2.09 -5.72 6.19
N MET A 187 -0.90 -5.24 6.53
CA MET A 187 -0.38 -5.34 7.90
C MET A 187 -1.16 -4.46 8.89
N MET A 188 -1.63 -3.31 8.42
CA MET A 188 -2.40 -2.35 9.22
C MET A 188 -3.91 -2.65 9.20
N SER A 189 -4.38 -3.52 8.30
CA SER A 189 -5.79 -3.75 7.94
C SER A 189 -6.63 -2.44 7.87
N HIS A 190 -6.06 -1.43 7.20
CA HIS A 190 -6.68 -0.14 6.91
C HIS A 190 -6.69 0.14 5.40
N ALA A 191 -7.71 0.85 4.93
CA ALA A 191 -7.84 1.22 3.51
C ALA A 191 -6.89 2.35 3.08
N ASP A 192 -6.56 3.24 3.99
CA ASP A 192 -5.77 4.44 3.73
C ASP A 192 -4.49 4.44 4.58
N VAL A 193 -3.34 4.23 3.93
CA VAL A 193 -2.02 4.10 4.56
C VAL A 193 -0.95 4.83 3.71
N PRO A 194 -1.11 6.14 3.49
CA PRO A 194 -0.29 6.86 2.53
C PRO A 194 1.20 6.79 2.91
N LEU A 195 2.02 6.69 1.89
CA LEU A 195 3.46 6.84 1.99
C LEU A 195 3.78 8.32 2.27
N LYS A 196 4.84 8.59 3.02
CA LYS A 196 5.26 9.97 3.34
C LYS A 196 6.05 10.59 2.20
N LEU A 197 7.03 9.85 1.67
CA LEU A 197 7.96 10.34 0.66
C LEU A 197 8.60 9.17 -0.09
N ILE A 198 8.82 9.35 -1.40
CA ILE A 198 9.63 8.44 -2.21
C ILE A 198 10.78 9.22 -2.84
N THR A 199 12.00 8.79 -2.54
CA THR A 199 13.25 9.38 -3.03
C THR A 199 13.93 8.43 -4.01
N LEU A 200 14.45 8.97 -5.12
CA LEU A 200 15.27 8.21 -6.05
C LEU A 200 16.74 8.49 -5.79
N TYR A 201 17.55 7.44 -5.89
CA TYR A 201 18.98 7.50 -5.64
C TYR A 201 19.77 7.06 -6.86
N LYS A 202 20.97 7.62 -7.00
CA LYS A 202 21.99 7.21 -7.95
C LYS A 202 23.29 7.00 -7.18
N ARG A 203 23.79 5.76 -7.14
CA ARG A 203 25.03 5.41 -6.39
C ARG A 203 25.00 5.88 -4.92
N GLY A 204 23.82 5.85 -4.31
CA GLY A 204 23.58 6.28 -2.94
C GLY A 204 23.41 7.79 -2.71
N LEU A 205 23.54 8.62 -3.76
CA LEU A 205 23.23 10.06 -3.69
C LEU A 205 21.80 10.31 -4.16
N LYS A 206 21.13 11.31 -3.59
CA LYS A 206 19.78 11.69 -4.03
C LYS A 206 19.83 12.18 -5.49
N ALA A 207 18.99 11.60 -6.33
CA ALA A 207 18.90 11.88 -7.76
C ALA A 207 17.58 12.56 -8.14
N GLY A 208 16.52 12.37 -7.35
CA GLY A 208 15.22 12.96 -7.63
C GLY A 208 14.13 12.53 -6.65
N TRP A 209 12.92 13.00 -6.90
CA TRP A 209 11.73 12.64 -6.15
C TRP A 209 10.73 11.95 -7.07
N PHE A 210 10.07 10.93 -6.52
CA PHE A 210 9.01 10.20 -7.20
C PHE A 210 7.67 10.58 -6.56
N TYR A 211 6.70 10.96 -7.37
CA TYR A 211 5.38 11.40 -6.95
C TYR A 211 4.31 10.48 -7.51
N CYS A 212 3.43 9.97 -6.65
CA CYS A 212 2.25 9.19 -7.04
C CYS A 212 1.09 9.40 -6.06
N PRO A 213 -0.17 9.06 -6.44
CA PRO A 213 -1.35 9.22 -5.58
C PRO A 213 -1.28 8.52 -4.22
N LEU A 214 -0.31 7.62 -4.02
CA LEU A 214 -0.09 6.90 -2.77
C LEU A 214 0.69 7.70 -1.73
N ILE A 215 1.15 8.91 -2.06
CA ILE A 215 1.97 9.77 -1.19
C ILE A 215 1.12 10.89 -0.57
N SER A 216 1.29 11.12 0.73
CA SER A 216 0.69 12.24 1.47
C SER A 216 1.66 12.79 2.50
N ASP A 217 1.81 14.12 2.54
CA ASP A 217 2.59 14.84 3.56
C ASP A 217 1.97 14.76 4.96
N LYS A 218 0.67 14.44 5.03
CA LYS A 218 -0.09 14.24 6.27
C LYS A 218 -0.05 12.80 6.79
N ALA A 219 0.69 11.91 6.14
CA ALA A 219 0.82 10.53 6.57
C ALA A 219 1.30 10.46 8.03
N SER A 220 0.53 9.79 8.90
CA SER A 220 0.87 9.60 10.30
C SER A 220 0.35 8.26 10.82
N SER A 221 1.13 7.61 11.69
CA SER A 221 0.77 6.35 12.35
C SER A 221 1.35 6.34 13.77
N CYS A 222 0.63 5.67 14.68
CA CYS A 222 0.98 5.46 16.10
C CYS A 222 0.54 4.06 16.55
N GLN A 223 0.73 3.06 15.69
CA GLN A 223 0.29 1.68 15.89
C GLN A 223 1.46 0.73 16.19
N ASP A 224 2.63 1.28 16.52
CA ASP A 224 3.85 0.57 16.89
C ASP A 224 3.66 -0.42 18.06
N GLY A 225 2.70 -0.19 18.95
CA GLY A 225 2.36 -1.12 20.02
C GLY A 225 2.00 -2.52 19.52
N PHE A 226 1.24 -2.62 18.41
CA PHE A 226 0.79 -3.90 17.86
C PHE A 226 1.94 -4.75 17.30
N PHE A 227 2.99 -4.10 16.80
CA PHE A 227 4.12 -4.79 16.17
C PHE A 227 5.27 -5.07 17.13
N HIS A 228 5.12 -4.83 18.44
CA HIS A 228 6.21 -5.00 19.41
C HIS A 228 6.85 -6.39 19.35
N GLU A 229 6.05 -7.44 19.20
CA GLU A 229 6.51 -8.84 19.19
C GLU A 229 6.66 -9.42 17.78
N LEU A 230 6.43 -8.62 16.72
CA LEU A 230 6.44 -9.12 15.35
C LEU A 230 7.84 -9.60 14.96
N ASP A 231 7.92 -10.87 14.53
CA ASP A 231 9.08 -11.40 13.83
C ASP A 231 9.03 -11.00 12.35
N VAL A 232 9.61 -9.84 12.05
CA VAL A 232 9.67 -9.26 10.71
C VAL A 232 10.21 -10.27 9.70
N MET A 233 11.29 -11.00 10.03
CA MET A 233 11.95 -11.89 9.08
C MET A 233 11.17 -13.18 8.82
N LYS A 234 10.33 -13.61 9.76
CA LYS A 234 9.44 -14.76 9.58
C LYS A 234 8.23 -14.41 8.70
N TYR A 235 7.56 -13.28 8.97
CA TYR A 235 6.26 -12.99 8.36
C TYR A 235 6.35 -12.10 7.10
N VAL A 236 7.16 -11.04 7.12
CA VAL A 236 7.17 -10.02 6.07
C VAL A 236 7.57 -10.56 4.69
N PRO A 237 8.64 -11.39 4.53
CA PRO A 237 9.00 -11.90 3.21
C PRO A 237 7.86 -12.67 2.54
N LYS A 238 7.14 -13.51 3.29
CA LYS A 238 6.08 -14.37 2.73
C LYS A 238 4.84 -13.57 2.35
N ILE A 239 4.46 -12.59 3.18
CA ILE A 239 3.36 -11.67 2.87
C ILE A 239 3.72 -10.81 1.64
N LEU A 240 4.93 -10.24 1.60
CA LEU A 240 5.38 -9.45 0.46
C LEU A 240 5.39 -10.27 -0.83
N ASN A 241 5.88 -11.50 -0.82
CA ASN A 241 5.84 -12.38 -1.99
C ASN A 241 4.41 -12.63 -2.48
N ASN A 242 3.42 -12.74 -1.58
CA ASN A 242 2.03 -12.86 -1.99
C ASN A 242 1.47 -11.57 -2.60
N ILE A 243 1.70 -10.43 -1.96
CA ILE A 243 1.23 -9.12 -2.45
C ILE A 243 1.87 -8.79 -3.82
N ALA A 244 3.15 -9.11 -3.98
CA ALA A 244 3.92 -8.86 -5.19
C ALA A 244 3.53 -9.77 -6.38
N LEU A 245 2.67 -10.77 -6.19
CA LEU A 245 2.06 -11.51 -7.31
C LEU A 245 1.23 -10.58 -8.21
N ASP A 246 0.67 -9.51 -7.65
CA ASP A 246 -0.01 -8.45 -8.40
C ASP A 246 0.61 -7.08 -8.05
N SER A 247 1.62 -6.65 -8.79
CA SER A 247 2.17 -5.30 -8.68
C SER A 247 1.38 -4.25 -9.46
N GLY A 248 0.50 -4.69 -10.38
CA GLY A 248 -0.36 -3.81 -11.16
C GLY A 248 -1.67 -3.41 -10.45
N ASN A 249 -2.47 -2.58 -11.12
CA ASN A 249 -3.72 -2.05 -10.56
C ASN A 249 -4.78 -3.14 -10.25
N LYS A 250 -4.75 -4.28 -10.94
CA LYS A 250 -5.70 -5.38 -10.74
C LYS A 250 -5.10 -6.43 -9.81
N ILE A 251 -5.91 -6.90 -8.87
CA ILE A 251 -5.58 -8.03 -8.00
C ILE A 251 -6.21 -9.27 -8.60
N THR A 252 -5.38 -10.23 -9.00
CA THR A 252 -5.83 -11.47 -9.67
C THR A 252 -5.29 -12.71 -8.96
N GLN A 253 -4.02 -12.69 -8.54
CA GLN A 253 -3.34 -13.84 -7.94
C GLN A 253 -3.12 -13.69 -6.43
N SER A 254 -2.75 -12.48 -6.00
CA SER A 254 -2.52 -12.15 -4.60
C SER A 254 -3.78 -12.33 -3.73
N VAL A 255 -3.57 -12.40 -2.43
CA VAL A 255 -4.63 -12.52 -1.42
C VAL A 255 -4.63 -11.24 -0.59
N PRO A 256 -5.38 -10.21 -1.01
CA PRO A 256 -5.51 -9.00 -0.22
C PRO A 256 -6.42 -9.26 0.98
N LEU A 257 -6.35 -8.36 1.96
CA LEU A 257 -7.44 -8.17 2.89
C LEU A 257 -8.57 -7.48 2.09
N GLY A 258 -9.57 -8.25 1.65
CA GLY A 258 -10.63 -7.77 0.75
C GLY A 258 -11.65 -6.83 1.40
N HIS A 259 -11.53 -6.61 2.71
CA HIS A 259 -12.40 -5.77 3.51
C HIS A 259 -11.53 -4.71 4.16
N LEU A 260 -11.05 -3.70 3.43
CA LEU A 260 -10.30 -2.60 4.04
C LEU A 260 -11.21 -1.39 4.15
N GLY A 261 -11.21 -0.74 5.32
CA GLY A 261 -12.15 0.32 5.65
C GLY A 261 -11.44 1.46 6.34
N ASN A 262 -11.99 2.66 6.22
CA ASN A 262 -11.49 3.83 6.93
C ASN A 262 -11.92 3.74 8.39
N VAL A 263 -11.10 4.31 9.30
CA VAL A 263 -11.39 4.33 10.74
C VAL A 263 -12.76 4.98 11.02
N ASP A 264 -13.10 6.03 10.27
CA ASP A 264 -14.36 6.78 10.43
C ASP A 264 -15.63 5.97 10.09
N SER A 265 -15.49 4.89 9.30
CA SER A 265 -16.58 4.02 8.86
C SER A 265 -16.49 2.59 9.40
N MET A 266 -15.60 2.33 10.38
CA MET A 266 -15.33 1.01 10.94
C MET A 266 -16.59 0.27 11.39
N PHE A 267 -17.56 0.97 12.00
CA PHE A 267 -18.83 0.38 12.44
C PHE A 267 -19.97 0.86 11.56
N SER A 268 -20.05 0.33 10.34
CA SER A 268 -21.09 0.65 9.37
C SER A 268 -21.68 -0.60 8.72
N PRO A 269 -22.96 -0.57 8.27
CA PRO A 269 -23.55 -1.68 7.52
C PRO A 269 -22.76 -2.01 6.23
N GLN A 270 -22.26 -0.98 5.54
CA GLN A 270 -21.46 -1.17 4.33
C GLN A 270 -20.20 -1.99 4.63
N ARG A 271 -19.45 -1.59 5.67
CA ARG A 271 -18.25 -2.29 6.12
C ARG A 271 -18.52 -3.77 6.42
N PHE A 272 -19.63 -4.06 7.10
CA PHE A 272 -20.02 -5.42 7.44
C PHE A 272 -20.32 -6.26 6.18
N VAL A 273 -20.97 -5.68 5.18
CA VAL A 273 -21.22 -6.37 3.90
C VAL A 273 -19.91 -6.65 3.16
N GLU A 274 -18.99 -5.69 3.14
CA GLU A 274 -17.64 -5.88 2.56
C GLU A 274 -16.86 -7.00 3.26
N GLN A 275 -16.93 -7.08 4.60
CA GLN A 275 -16.35 -8.18 5.38
C GLN A 275 -16.94 -9.54 4.99
N VAL A 276 -18.26 -9.65 4.90
CA VAL A 276 -18.91 -10.90 4.51
C VAL A 276 -18.51 -11.31 3.09
N MET A 277 -18.46 -10.37 2.14
CA MET A 277 -18.01 -10.66 0.77
C MET A 277 -16.54 -11.10 0.72
N ALA A 278 -15.67 -10.44 1.50
CA ALA A 278 -14.27 -10.84 1.61
C ALA A 278 -14.11 -12.23 2.24
N PHE A 279 -14.93 -12.55 3.24
CA PHE A 279 -15.01 -13.89 3.82
C PHE A 279 -15.40 -14.93 2.78
N GLU A 280 -16.50 -14.73 2.05
CA GLU A 280 -16.99 -15.66 1.02
C GLU A 280 -15.92 -15.89 -0.07
N TYR A 281 -15.27 -14.81 -0.51
CA TYR A 281 -14.17 -14.89 -1.48
C TYR A 281 -12.98 -15.72 -0.96
N LEU A 282 -12.54 -15.49 0.28
CA LEU A 282 -11.44 -16.28 0.86
C LEU A 282 -11.85 -17.72 1.13
N PHE A 283 -13.11 -17.96 1.51
CA PHE A 283 -13.62 -19.30 1.72
C PHE A 283 -13.61 -20.11 0.42
N ASP A 284 -14.05 -19.53 -0.70
CA ASP A 284 -13.97 -20.15 -2.02
C ASP A 284 -12.51 -20.45 -2.44
N LYS A 285 -11.56 -19.56 -2.11
CA LYS A 285 -10.12 -19.83 -2.33
C LYS A 285 -9.58 -20.98 -1.47
N LEU A 286 -10.08 -21.17 -0.25
CA LEU A 286 -9.62 -22.22 0.66
C LEU A 286 -10.30 -23.58 0.40
N ASP A 287 -11.60 -23.56 0.09
CA ASP A 287 -12.43 -24.76 -0.10
C ASP A 287 -13.53 -24.53 -1.14
N HIS A 288 -13.09 -24.45 -2.40
CA HIS A 288 -13.96 -24.24 -3.56
C HIS A 288 -15.13 -25.25 -3.64
N ILE A 289 -14.90 -26.51 -3.25
CA ILE A 289 -15.94 -27.55 -3.34
C ILE A 289 -17.08 -27.26 -2.36
N LYS A 290 -16.76 -26.87 -1.11
CA LYS A 290 -17.79 -26.51 -0.14
C LYS A 290 -18.45 -25.17 -0.48
N ALA A 291 -17.69 -24.19 -0.97
CA ALA A 291 -18.22 -22.88 -1.34
C ALA A 291 -19.22 -22.93 -2.51
N GLN A 292 -18.98 -23.79 -3.51
CA GLN A 292 -19.90 -23.95 -4.65
C GLN A 292 -21.13 -24.82 -4.33
N ASN A 293 -21.20 -25.42 -3.14
CA ASN A 293 -22.33 -26.25 -2.76
C ASN A 293 -23.48 -25.38 -2.22
N SER A 294 -24.56 -25.25 -2.99
CA SER A 294 -25.74 -24.46 -2.60
C SER A 294 -26.44 -24.93 -1.31
N LYS A 295 -26.15 -26.14 -0.83
CA LYS A 295 -26.65 -26.64 0.47
C LYS A 295 -25.77 -26.23 1.66
N PHE A 296 -24.55 -25.77 1.39
CA PHE A 296 -23.63 -25.29 2.40
C PHE A 296 -23.81 -23.78 2.52
N THR A 297 -24.55 -23.36 3.56
CA THR A 297 -24.97 -21.97 3.69
C THR A 297 -23.86 -21.11 4.27
N LEU A 298 -23.96 -19.77 4.16
CA LEU A 298 -23.04 -18.83 4.82
C LEU A 298 -22.82 -19.15 6.31
N LYS A 299 -23.86 -19.60 7.01
CA LYS A 299 -23.75 -20.03 8.42
C LYS A 299 -22.78 -21.20 8.56
N ASP A 300 -22.90 -22.20 7.69
CA ASP A 300 -22.09 -23.40 7.71
C ASP A 300 -20.63 -23.10 7.35
N GLU A 301 -20.41 -22.20 6.38
CA GLU A 301 -19.09 -21.67 6.01
C GLU A 301 -18.42 -20.97 7.19
N LEU A 302 -19.12 -20.00 7.80
CA LEU A 302 -18.61 -19.27 8.96
C LEU A 302 -18.32 -20.22 10.11
N MET A 303 -19.24 -21.15 10.40
CA MET A 303 -19.07 -22.11 11.50
C MET A 303 -17.86 -23.00 11.25
N TYR A 304 -17.67 -23.49 10.02
CA TYR A 304 -16.51 -24.28 9.64
C TYR A 304 -15.21 -23.51 9.86
N MET A 305 -15.14 -22.25 9.41
CA MET A 305 -13.93 -21.44 9.56
C MET A 305 -13.66 -21.00 11.00
N PHE A 306 -14.67 -20.64 11.77
CA PHE A 306 -14.50 -20.39 13.21
C PHE A 306 -14.01 -21.63 13.96
N ASN A 307 -14.44 -22.83 13.56
CA ASN A 307 -13.94 -24.08 14.13
C ASN A 307 -12.48 -24.37 13.73
N GLN A 308 -11.98 -23.80 12.62
CA GLN A 308 -10.55 -23.87 12.28
C GLN A 308 -9.68 -22.95 13.16
N PHE A 309 -10.28 -21.91 13.75
CA PHE A 309 -9.63 -20.91 14.60
C PHE A 309 -10.41 -20.69 15.93
N PRO A 310 -10.55 -21.74 16.77
CA PRO A 310 -11.37 -21.68 17.98
C PRO A 310 -10.91 -20.62 19.01
N GLN A 311 -9.64 -20.25 18.99
CA GLN A 311 -9.04 -19.18 19.80
C GLN A 311 -9.70 -17.81 19.58
N LEU A 312 -10.35 -17.58 18.44
CA LEU A 312 -11.06 -16.32 18.20
C LEU A 312 -12.33 -16.19 19.07
N LEU A 313 -12.87 -17.32 19.54
CA LEU A 313 -14.12 -17.38 20.30
C LEU A 313 -13.91 -17.61 21.81
N SER A 314 -12.69 -17.95 22.24
CA SER A 314 -12.36 -18.38 23.60
C SER A 314 -12.67 -17.31 24.66
N ASN A 315 -12.54 -16.02 24.32
CA ASN A 315 -12.70 -14.92 25.26
C ASN A 315 -14.17 -14.60 25.62
N HIS A 316 -15.16 -15.05 24.85
CA HIS A 316 -16.54 -14.51 24.96
C HIS A 316 -17.67 -15.54 25.17
N LYS A 317 -17.37 -16.81 25.50
CA LYS A 317 -18.38 -17.86 25.73
C LYS A 317 -19.45 -17.96 24.62
N MET A 318 -19.14 -17.56 23.39
CA MET A 318 -20.04 -17.71 22.26
C MET A 318 -19.60 -18.90 21.41
N SER A 319 -20.55 -19.79 21.08
CA SER A 319 -20.29 -20.89 20.15
C SER A 319 -20.17 -20.37 18.72
N SER A 320 -19.40 -21.09 17.89
CA SER A 320 -19.30 -20.81 16.46
C SER A 320 -20.68 -20.81 15.80
N GLU A 321 -21.56 -21.71 16.20
CA GLU A 321 -22.94 -21.74 15.72
C GLU A 321 -23.70 -20.43 15.97
N LYS A 322 -23.64 -19.89 17.20
CA LYS A 322 -24.37 -18.67 17.57
C LYS A 322 -23.84 -17.45 16.83
N VAL A 323 -22.52 -17.32 16.74
CA VAL A 323 -21.85 -16.22 16.02
C VAL A 323 -22.20 -16.26 14.53
N SER A 324 -22.09 -17.43 13.91
CA SER A 324 -22.39 -17.61 12.48
C SER A 324 -23.85 -17.31 12.16
N GLU A 325 -24.78 -17.72 13.02
CA GLU A 325 -26.20 -17.40 12.88
C GLU A 325 -26.43 -15.88 12.94
N GLN A 326 -25.84 -15.18 13.91
CA GLN A 326 -25.96 -13.74 14.05
C GLN A 326 -25.43 -12.99 12.82
N ILE A 327 -24.25 -13.38 12.32
CA ILE A 327 -23.65 -12.74 11.13
C ILE A 327 -24.55 -12.93 9.90
N LYS A 328 -25.05 -14.14 9.67
CA LYS A 328 -25.98 -14.45 8.58
C LYS A 328 -27.27 -13.62 8.68
N GLU A 329 -27.84 -13.50 9.87
CA GLU A 329 -29.07 -12.74 10.11
C GLU A 329 -28.86 -11.23 9.93
N ILE A 330 -27.73 -10.66 10.36
CA ILE A 330 -27.38 -9.26 10.10
C ILE A 330 -27.24 -9.01 8.60
N ARG A 331 -26.51 -9.87 7.87
CA ARG A 331 -26.38 -9.76 6.39
C ARG A 331 -27.75 -9.77 5.72
N ARG A 332 -28.60 -10.73 6.07
CA ARG A 332 -29.97 -10.86 5.53
C ARG A 332 -30.77 -9.59 5.77
N THR A 333 -30.72 -9.06 6.99
CA THR A 333 -31.42 -7.84 7.38
C THR A 333 -30.95 -6.61 6.60
N ILE A 334 -29.64 -6.45 6.40
CA ILE A 334 -29.09 -5.34 5.57
C ILE A 334 -29.58 -5.46 4.13
N ALA A 335 -29.53 -6.66 3.54
CA ALA A 335 -29.94 -6.91 2.16
C ALA A 335 -31.43 -6.64 1.91
N HIS A 336 -32.29 -6.78 2.92
CA HIS A 336 -33.72 -6.46 2.84
C HIS A 336 -34.05 -4.96 3.03
N GLY A 337 -33.05 -4.08 3.09
CA GLY A 337 -33.25 -2.63 3.01
C GLY A 337 -33.50 -1.93 4.35
N TYR A 338 -33.30 -2.59 5.48
CA TYR A 338 -33.45 -2.00 6.81
C TYR A 338 -32.21 -1.20 7.28
N ALA A 339 -31.21 -0.99 6.41
CA ALA A 339 -29.91 -0.43 6.77
C ALA A 339 -29.97 0.95 7.48
N TYR A 340 -30.98 1.78 7.18
CA TYR A 340 -31.16 3.10 7.80
C TYR A 340 -31.62 3.06 9.27
N TYR A 341 -32.02 1.89 9.80
CA TYR A 341 -32.53 1.73 11.16
C TYR A 341 -31.49 1.23 12.18
N TYR A 342 -30.25 0.96 11.77
CA TYR A 342 -29.27 0.32 12.65
C TYR A 342 -28.14 1.23 13.07
N ASP A 343 -27.97 1.36 14.38
CA ASP A 343 -26.84 2.03 15.01
C ASP A 343 -25.72 1.03 15.29
N PHE A 344 -24.93 0.73 14.25
CA PHE A 344 -23.73 -0.11 14.36
C PHE A 344 -22.67 0.53 15.28
N LYS A 345 -22.71 1.87 15.42
CA LYS A 345 -21.76 2.62 16.24
C LYS A 345 -22.04 2.49 17.73
N SER A 346 -23.27 2.19 18.13
CA SER A 346 -23.63 2.07 19.56
C SER A 346 -24.00 0.66 19.98
N ASP A 347 -24.13 -0.31 19.07
CA ASP A 347 -24.42 -1.72 19.41
C ASP A 347 -23.12 -2.52 19.67
N PRO A 348 -22.80 -2.85 20.94
CA PRO A 348 -21.57 -3.56 21.28
C PRO A 348 -21.50 -4.97 20.68
N ASN A 349 -22.65 -5.62 20.45
CA ASN A 349 -22.68 -6.96 19.87
C ASN A 349 -22.27 -6.90 18.39
N THR A 350 -22.80 -5.94 17.63
CA THR A 350 -22.43 -5.75 16.22
C THR A 350 -20.99 -5.30 16.06
N GLN A 351 -20.50 -4.40 16.92
CA GLN A 351 -19.08 -4.01 16.95
C GLN A 351 -18.18 -5.23 17.18
N TYR A 352 -18.55 -6.09 18.12
CA TYR A 352 -17.83 -7.33 18.39
C TYR A 352 -17.79 -8.25 17.16
N LEU A 353 -18.92 -8.46 16.48
CA LEU A 353 -18.99 -9.29 15.28
C LEU A 353 -18.13 -8.73 14.13
N ILE A 354 -18.07 -7.41 13.96
CA ILE A 354 -17.20 -6.74 12.98
C ILE A 354 -15.73 -7.03 13.29
N ILE A 355 -15.29 -6.82 14.54
CA ILE A 355 -13.91 -7.06 14.96
C ILE A 355 -13.55 -8.55 14.83
N LEU A 356 -14.51 -9.43 15.14
CA LEU A 356 -14.32 -10.87 15.04
C LEU A 356 -14.18 -11.32 13.58
N LEU A 357 -14.97 -10.74 12.67
CA LEU A 357 -14.84 -10.95 11.23
C LEU A 357 -13.49 -10.44 10.72
N ASP A 358 -13.03 -9.25 11.12
CA ASP A 358 -11.70 -8.74 10.73
C ASP A 358 -10.60 -9.76 11.09
N LYS A 359 -10.63 -10.28 12.33
CA LYS A 359 -9.67 -11.30 12.80
C LYS A 359 -9.78 -12.62 12.03
N LEU A 360 -11.00 -13.08 11.76
CA LEU A 360 -11.22 -14.31 11.00
C LEU A 360 -10.69 -14.17 9.57
N ILE A 361 -11.07 -13.10 8.87
CA ILE A 361 -10.68 -12.86 7.48
C ILE A 361 -9.16 -12.72 7.38
N ARG A 362 -8.51 -12.05 8.32
CA ARG A 362 -7.04 -12.00 8.41
C ARG A 362 -6.41 -13.38 8.55
N ASN A 363 -6.90 -14.20 9.48
CA ASN A 363 -6.38 -15.56 9.68
C ASN A 363 -6.57 -16.42 8.42
N MET A 364 -7.71 -16.25 7.74
CA MET A 364 -7.98 -16.89 6.44
C MET A 364 -7.01 -16.40 5.36
N SER A 365 -6.73 -15.09 5.27
CA SER A 365 -5.76 -14.54 4.33
C SER A 365 -4.37 -15.13 4.56
N LEU A 366 -3.91 -15.19 5.82
CA LEU A 366 -2.61 -15.81 6.15
C LEU A 366 -2.59 -17.30 5.82
N LEU A 367 -3.69 -18.02 6.07
CA LEU A 367 -3.82 -19.43 5.68
C LEU A 367 -3.74 -19.61 4.17
N CYS A 368 -4.41 -18.77 3.38
CA CYS A 368 -4.32 -18.74 1.91
C CYS A 368 -2.90 -18.44 1.41
N ILE A 369 -2.16 -17.56 2.11
CA ILE A 369 -0.75 -17.26 1.83
C ILE A 369 0.16 -18.47 2.16
N GLY A 370 -0.37 -19.45 2.89
CA GLY A 370 0.28 -20.72 3.20
C GLY A 370 0.95 -20.76 4.56
N PHE A 371 0.62 -19.85 5.50
CA PHE A 371 1.07 -19.94 6.89
C PHE A 371 0.40 -21.12 7.60
N ALA A 372 1.15 -21.79 8.47
CA ALA A 372 0.59 -22.82 9.34
C ALA A 372 -0.23 -22.18 10.47
N LYS A 373 -1.19 -22.93 11.03
CA LYS A 373 -2.13 -22.38 12.02
C LYS A 373 -1.47 -21.92 13.30
N ASP A 374 -0.45 -22.64 13.75
CA ASP A 374 0.40 -22.26 14.89
C ASP A 374 1.17 -20.97 14.61
N GLU A 375 1.63 -20.76 13.38
CA GLU A 375 2.27 -19.49 12.97
C GLU A 375 1.27 -18.33 12.98
N ILE A 376 0.04 -18.57 12.55
CA ILE A 376 -1.05 -17.57 12.54
C ILE A 376 -1.43 -17.18 13.97
N GLU A 377 -1.50 -18.14 14.88
CA GLU A 377 -1.78 -17.91 16.31
C GLU A 377 -0.69 -17.07 16.98
N GLN A 378 0.57 -17.27 16.60
CA GLN A 378 1.71 -16.52 17.13
C GLN A 378 1.93 -15.18 16.43
N CYS A 379 1.24 -14.90 15.32
CA CYS A 379 1.41 -13.67 14.58
C CYS A 379 0.75 -12.52 15.38
N PRO A 380 1.52 -11.56 15.92
CA PRO A 380 0.99 -10.48 16.74
C PRO A 380 0.40 -9.40 15.84
N LEU A 381 -0.69 -9.75 15.16
CA LEU A 381 -1.51 -8.80 14.42
C LEU A 381 -2.78 -8.60 15.24
N TYR A 382 -2.86 -7.42 15.87
CA TYR A 382 -3.90 -6.94 16.80
C TYR A 382 -3.90 -7.49 18.22
#